data_AF-A0A923XU58-F1
#
_entry.id   AF-A0A923XU58-F1
#
_cell.length_a   1.000
_cell.length_b   1.000
_cell.length_c   1.000
_cell.angle_alpha   90.00
_cell.angle_beta   90.00
_cell.angle_gamma   90.00
#
_symmetry.space_group_name_H-M   'P 1'
#
loop_
_entity.id
_entity.type
_entity.pdbx_description
1 polymer ?
#
loop_
_entity_poly.entity_id
_entity_poly.type
_entity_poly.pdbx_seq_one_letter_code
_entity_poly.pdbx_strand_id
1 'polypeptide(L)'
;MSRKLISLSVLALALAAPVFAQETTTTTPAPTAAPPQCEEQFTALDTDSSGTLSETEAPQVYAKSRIDNMTMPDTGYGRDEFLAACADNQFTRGEPEAGAPLEGANSFTEGQARDRATAWGVTGVSAMTKDDKGVWRGTGMVDGSNVSVAVDYKGNVVTAAQ
;
A
#
# COMPACT_ATOMS: atom_id res chain seq x y z
N MET A 1 -26.88 -68.66 -2.16
CA MET A 1 -27.23 -67.67 -3.20
C MET A 1 -25.91 -67.12 -3.77
N SER A 2 -25.12 -67.80 -4.60
CA SER A 2 -25.31 -68.40 -5.93
C SER A 2 -25.76 -67.43 -7.02
N ARG A 3 -24.83 -67.24 -7.98
CA ARG A 3 -24.96 -66.80 -9.39
C ARG A 3 -24.97 -65.28 -9.60
N LYS A 4 -24.21 -64.69 -10.54
CA LYS A 4 -23.66 -65.20 -11.81
C LYS A 4 -22.49 -64.33 -12.30
N LEU A 5 -21.43 -64.97 -12.79
CA LEU A 5 -20.45 -64.42 -13.74
C LEU A 5 -21.12 -64.25 -15.11
N ILE A 6 -20.93 -63.11 -15.78
CA ILE A 6 -20.95 -63.01 -17.26
C ILE A 6 -19.85 -62.04 -17.68
N SER A 7 -18.90 -62.60 -18.43
CA SER A 7 -17.87 -61.95 -19.24
C SER A 7 -18.51 -61.26 -20.45
N LEU A 8 -18.05 -60.06 -20.83
CA LEU A 8 -17.98 -59.71 -22.25
C LEU A 8 -16.93 -58.62 -22.51
N SER A 9 -16.12 -58.92 -23.52
CA SER A 9 -14.95 -58.23 -24.00
C SER A 9 -15.26 -57.04 -24.91
N VAL A 10 -14.22 -56.22 -25.14
CA VAL A 10 -13.95 -55.34 -26.29
C VAL A 10 -14.69 -53.99 -26.30
N LEU A 11 -13.92 -52.90 -26.15
CA LEU A 11 -13.53 -52.05 -27.27
C LEU A 11 -12.53 -51.00 -26.76
N ALA A 12 -11.24 -51.22 -27.00
CA ALA A 12 -10.24 -50.17 -26.84
C ALA A 12 -10.42 -49.17 -27.99
N LEU A 13 -11.14 -48.08 -27.74
CA LEU A 13 -11.21 -46.94 -28.65
C LEU A 13 -9.98 -46.07 -28.39
N ALA A 14 -8.97 -46.20 -29.25
CA ALA A 14 -7.86 -45.25 -29.29
C ALA A 14 -8.39 -43.90 -29.82
N LEU A 15 -8.78 -43.02 -28.91
CA LEU A 15 -8.99 -41.61 -29.22
C LEU A 15 -7.60 -40.97 -29.38
N ALA A 16 -7.26 -40.60 -30.61
CA ALA A 16 -6.18 -39.68 -30.89
C ALA A 16 -6.48 -38.35 -30.16
N ALA A 17 -5.73 -38.06 -29.10
CA ALA A 17 -5.80 -36.78 -28.44
C ALA A 17 -5.26 -35.71 -29.40
N PRO A 18 -6.01 -34.63 -29.69
CA PRO A 18 -5.41 -33.47 -30.35
C PRO A 18 -4.37 -32.90 -29.39
N VAL A 19 -3.11 -32.81 -29.87
CA VAL A 19 -2.11 -31.91 -29.28
C VAL A 19 -2.68 -30.51 -29.42
N PHE A 20 -3.31 -30.01 -28.36
CA PHE A 20 -3.55 -28.59 -28.21
C PHE A 20 -2.18 -27.94 -28.09
N ALA A 21 -1.73 -27.30 -29.17
CA ALA A 21 -0.72 -26.27 -29.10
C ALA A 21 -1.25 -25.22 -28.11
N GLN A 22 -0.73 -25.21 -26.89
CA GLN A 22 -0.95 -24.11 -25.97
C GLN A 22 -0.15 -22.94 -26.54
N GLU A 23 -0.83 -22.12 -27.34
CA GLU A 23 -0.41 -20.76 -27.57
C GLU A 23 -0.37 -20.09 -26.19
N THR A 24 0.83 -19.94 -25.64
CA THR A 24 1.06 -19.02 -24.52
C THR A 24 0.88 -17.63 -25.09
N THR A 25 -0.37 -17.21 -25.26
CA THR A 25 -0.71 -15.81 -25.39
C THR A 25 -0.33 -15.16 -24.07
N THR A 26 0.86 -14.59 -24.02
CA THR A 26 1.17 -13.49 -23.11
C THR A 26 0.25 -12.34 -23.51
N THR A 27 -1.00 -12.40 -23.07
CA THR A 27 -1.91 -11.26 -23.09
C THR A 27 -1.37 -10.30 -22.04
N THR A 28 -0.56 -9.33 -22.47
CA THR A 28 -0.39 -8.10 -21.72
C THR A 28 -1.79 -7.54 -21.49
N PRO A 29 -2.30 -7.46 -20.24
CA PRO A 29 -3.61 -6.86 -20.02
C PRO A 29 -3.55 -5.43 -20.55
N ALA A 30 -4.57 -5.03 -21.30
CA ALA A 30 -4.82 -3.61 -21.56
C ALA A 30 -4.82 -2.85 -20.22
N PRO A 31 -4.37 -1.59 -20.16
CA PRO A 31 -4.40 -0.85 -18.91
C PRO A 31 -5.84 -0.82 -18.40
N THR A 32 -6.10 -1.58 -17.35
CA THR A 32 -7.37 -1.53 -16.64
C THR A 32 -7.51 -0.08 -16.17
N ALA A 33 -8.61 0.58 -16.53
CA ALA A 33 -8.92 1.89 -15.98
C ALA A 33 -8.82 1.82 -14.45
N ALA A 34 -8.20 2.82 -13.83
CA ALA A 34 -7.98 2.82 -12.40
C ALA A 34 -9.30 2.64 -11.63
N PRO A 35 -9.29 2.02 -10.44
CA PRO A 35 -10.49 1.87 -9.64
C PRO A 35 -11.18 3.24 -9.42
N PRO A 36 -12.53 3.35 -9.50
CA PRO A 36 -13.23 4.63 -9.38
C PRO A 36 -12.91 5.41 -8.09
N GLN A 37 -12.65 4.70 -7.00
CA GLN A 37 -12.22 5.31 -5.73
C GLN A 37 -10.90 6.09 -5.83
N CYS A 38 -9.96 5.67 -6.69
CA CYS A 38 -8.68 6.38 -6.87
C CYS A 38 -8.87 7.67 -7.67
N GLU A 39 -9.77 7.66 -8.65
CA GLU A 39 -10.18 8.85 -9.41
C GLU A 39 -10.84 9.90 -8.51
N GLU A 40 -11.78 9.46 -7.67
CA GLU A 40 -12.43 10.31 -6.68
C GLU A 40 -11.44 10.87 -5.66
N GLN A 41 -10.49 10.06 -5.19
CA GLN A 41 -9.43 10.50 -4.29
C GLN A 41 -8.52 11.55 -4.92
N PHE A 42 -8.08 11.34 -6.16
CA PHE A 42 -7.26 12.31 -6.87
C PHE A 42 -8.00 13.65 -6.99
N THR A 43 -9.26 13.62 -7.43
CA THR A 43 -10.10 14.81 -7.62
C THR A 43 -10.35 15.54 -6.29
N ALA A 44 -10.47 14.80 -5.19
CA ALA A 44 -10.64 15.40 -3.87
C ALA A 44 -9.36 16.05 -3.33
N LEU A 45 -8.19 15.56 -3.75
CA LEU A 45 -6.89 16.12 -3.34
C LEU A 45 -6.47 17.30 -4.23
N ASP A 46 -6.66 17.21 -5.54
CA ASP A 46 -6.36 18.24 -6.56
C ASP A 46 -7.34 19.43 -6.47
N THR A 47 -7.20 20.18 -5.38
CA THR A 47 -8.15 21.25 -5.01
C THR A 47 -8.02 22.44 -5.94
N ASP A 48 -6.83 22.66 -6.50
CA ASP A 48 -6.59 23.72 -7.48
C ASP A 48 -6.84 23.30 -8.93
N SER A 49 -7.16 22.02 -9.16
CA SER A 49 -7.45 21.45 -10.49
C SER A 49 -6.30 21.64 -11.48
N SER A 50 -5.06 21.62 -10.99
CA SER A 50 -3.85 21.73 -11.80
C SER A 50 -3.53 20.45 -12.57
N GLY A 51 -4.13 19.32 -12.20
CA GLY A 51 -3.85 18.00 -12.78
C GLY A 51 -2.60 17.34 -12.19
N THR A 52 -1.98 17.94 -11.18
CA THR A 52 -0.91 17.34 -10.37
C THR A 52 -1.18 17.59 -8.90
N LEU A 53 -0.73 16.69 -8.03
CA LEU A 53 -0.85 16.88 -6.58
C LEU A 53 0.42 17.54 -6.05
N SER A 54 0.26 18.67 -5.37
CA SER A 54 1.34 19.32 -4.61
C SER A 54 1.53 18.67 -3.23
N GLU A 55 2.63 19.01 -2.54
CA GLU A 55 2.87 18.54 -1.15
C GLU A 55 1.81 19.06 -0.17
N THR A 56 1.24 20.24 -0.46
CA THR A 56 0.17 20.83 0.36
C THR A 56 -1.13 20.02 0.24
N GLU A 57 -1.43 19.53 -0.96
CA GLU A 57 -2.66 18.78 -1.25
C GLU A 57 -2.54 17.32 -0.83
N ALA A 58 -1.38 16.70 -1.09
CA ALA A 58 -1.17 15.27 -0.87
C ALA A 58 0.07 14.98 0.00
N PRO A 59 0.13 15.49 1.25
CA PRO A 59 1.29 15.32 2.11
C PRO A 59 1.62 13.84 2.38
N GLN A 60 0.60 12.97 2.43
CA GLN A 60 0.78 11.52 2.58
C GLN A 60 1.55 10.90 1.40
N VAL A 61 1.22 11.30 0.16
CA VAL A 61 1.87 10.82 -1.07
C VAL A 61 3.34 11.22 -1.07
N TYR A 62 3.62 12.50 -0.79
CA TYR A 62 4.97 13.03 -0.71
C TYR A 62 5.81 12.37 0.37
N ALA A 63 5.23 12.18 1.55
CA ALA A 63 5.91 11.49 2.64
C ALA A 63 6.24 10.04 2.27
N LYS A 64 5.31 9.33 1.62
CA LYS A 64 5.55 7.96 1.15
C LYS A 64 6.66 7.90 0.10
N SER A 65 6.66 8.80 -0.88
CA SER A 65 7.71 8.88 -1.90
C SER A 65 9.09 9.16 -1.32
N ARG A 66 9.18 10.02 -0.29
CA ARG A 66 10.44 10.23 0.46
C ARG A 66 10.91 8.98 1.19
N ILE A 67 10.00 8.20 1.77
CA ILE A 67 10.32 6.92 2.43
C ILE A 67 10.82 5.89 1.42
N ASP A 68 10.20 5.83 0.25
CA ASP A 68 10.56 4.90 -0.82
C ASP A 68 11.78 5.35 -1.65
N ASN A 69 12.37 6.51 -1.30
CA ASN A 69 13.49 7.12 -2.01
C ASN A 69 13.18 7.33 -3.50
N MET A 70 11.95 7.72 -3.81
CA MET A 70 11.50 8.09 -5.15
C MET A 70 11.75 9.57 -5.39
N THR A 71 12.25 9.91 -6.59
CA THR A 71 12.39 11.31 -7.02
C THR A 71 11.01 11.89 -7.28
N MET A 72 10.65 12.96 -6.56
CA MET A 72 9.42 13.70 -6.82
C MET A 72 9.61 14.65 -8.01
N PRO A 73 8.63 14.77 -8.91
CA PRO A 73 8.68 15.77 -9.97
C PRO A 73 8.57 17.18 -9.37
N ASP A 74 9.34 18.13 -9.91
CA ASP A 74 9.22 19.55 -9.54
C ASP A 74 7.83 20.13 -9.87
N THR A 75 7.10 19.49 -10.79
CA THR A 75 5.77 19.87 -11.26
C THR A 75 4.62 19.29 -10.43
N GLY A 76 4.91 18.52 -9.38
CA GLY A 76 3.89 17.80 -8.60
C GLY A 76 3.74 16.34 -9.01
N TYR A 77 3.03 15.56 -8.19
CA TYR A 77 2.77 14.14 -8.44
C TYR A 77 1.65 13.98 -9.47
N GLY A 78 1.97 13.38 -10.62
CA GLY A 78 1.04 13.27 -11.75
C GLY A 78 -0.16 12.37 -11.47
N ARG A 79 -1.27 12.65 -12.16
CA ARG A 79 -2.52 11.89 -12.03
C ARG A 79 -2.34 10.42 -12.35
N ASP A 80 -1.71 10.09 -13.47
CA ASP A 80 -1.57 8.71 -13.90
C ASP A 80 -0.68 7.91 -12.93
N GLU A 81 0.39 8.52 -12.42
CA GLU A 81 1.22 7.94 -11.36
C GLU A 81 0.41 7.71 -10.07
N PHE A 82 -0.46 8.65 -9.68
CA PHE A 82 -1.31 8.52 -8.48
C PHE A 82 -2.29 7.37 -8.61
N LEU A 83 -2.95 7.28 -9.75
CA LEU A 83 -3.93 6.24 -10.01
C LEU A 83 -3.28 4.84 -10.02
N ALA A 84 -2.06 4.72 -10.57
CA ALA A 84 -1.30 3.48 -10.53
C ALA A 84 -0.92 3.09 -9.09
N ALA A 85 -0.34 4.03 -8.33
CA ALA A 85 0.06 3.78 -6.93
C ALA A 85 -1.14 3.46 -6.02
N CYS A 86 -2.28 4.13 -6.25
CA CYS A 86 -3.52 3.87 -5.53
C CYS A 86 -4.10 2.47 -5.85
N ALA A 87 -4.09 2.05 -7.11
CA ALA A 87 -4.52 0.71 -7.51
C ALA A 87 -3.69 -0.40 -6.84
N ASP A 88 -2.42 -0.12 -6.58
CA ASP A 88 -1.49 -1.00 -5.85
C ASP A 88 -1.59 -0.87 -4.32
N ASN A 89 -2.57 -0.12 -3.80
CA ASN A 89 -2.78 0.14 -2.36
C ASN A 89 -1.60 0.81 -1.65
N GLN A 90 -0.76 1.57 -2.36
CA GLN A 90 0.46 2.14 -1.76
C GLN A 90 0.22 3.18 -0.65
N PHE A 91 -0.98 3.76 -0.59
CA PHE A 91 -1.39 4.75 0.41
C PHE A 91 -2.21 4.16 1.56
N THR A 92 -2.34 2.83 1.62
CA THR A 92 -3.02 2.17 2.73
C THR A 92 -2.18 2.24 4.00
N ARG A 93 -2.86 2.45 5.13
CA ARG A 93 -2.24 2.46 6.45
C ARG A 93 -1.78 1.05 6.81
N GLY A 94 -0.47 0.86 6.95
CA GLY A 94 0.10 -0.42 7.37
C GLY A 94 -0.26 -0.76 8.83
N GLU A 95 -0.56 -2.03 9.11
CA GLU A 95 -0.64 -2.49 10.50
C GLU A 95 0.76 -2.53 11.12
N PRO A 96 0.92 -2.02 12.35
CA PRO A 96 2.18 -2.15 13.05
C PRO A 96 2.44 -3.61 13.43
N GLU A 97 3.71 -3.99 13.50
CA GLU A 97 4.11 -5.31 13.96
C GLU A 97 3.59 -5.61 15.38
N ALA A 98 3.33 -6.89 15.66
CA ALA A 98 2.90 -7.32 16.99
C ALA A 98 3.94 -6.91 18.05
N GLY A 99 3.49 -6.19 19.08
CA GLY A 99 4.34 -5.69 20.16
C GLY A 99 4.98 -4.32 19.88
N ALA A 100 4.68 -3.67 18.76
CA ALA A 100 5.08 -2.29 18.53
C ALA A 100 4.45 -1.31 19.57
N PRO A 101 5.11 -0.18 19.88
CA PRO A 101 6.40 0.25 19.34
C PRO A 101 7.57 -0.55 19.91
N LEU A 102 8.50 -0.96 19.05
CA LEU A 102 9.64 -1.78 19.43
C LEU A 102 10.82 -0.91 19.91
N GLU A 103 11.41 -1.26 21.05
CA GLU A 103 12.60 -0.58 21.57
C GLU A 103 13.84 -0.93 20.74
N GLY A 104 14.70 0.05 20.47
CA GLY A 104 15.93 -0.20 19.70
C GLY A 104 16.63 1.07 19.19
N ALA A 105 17.88 0.92 18.77
CA ALA A 105 18.65 2.01 18.20
C ALA A 105 18.01 2.48 16.87
N ASN A 106 17.39 3.66 16.91
CA ASN A 106 16.69 4.23 15.77
C ASN A 106 17.58 5.16 14.97
N SER A 107 17.77 4.88 13.68
CA SER A 107 18.61 5.65 12.76
C SER A 107 17.87 6.78 12.04
N PHE A 108 16.54 6.85 12.16
CA PHE A 108 15.77 7.92 11.53
C PHE A 108 16.11 9.26 12.18
N THR A 109 16.18 10.29 11.35
CA THR A 109 16.09 11.69 11.77
C THR A 109 14.65 12.00 12.19
N GLU A 110 14.45 13.13 12.88
CA GLU A 110 13.10 13.60 13.25
C GLU A 110 12.20 13.74 12.01
N GLY A 111 12.73 14.35 10.94
CA GLY A 111 12.01 14.52 9.68
C GLY A 111 11.56 13.18 9.06
N GLN A 112 12.45 12.18 9.07
CA GLN A 112 12.14 10.84 8.56
C GLN A 112 11.09 10.10 9.42
N ALA A 113 11.04 10.37 10.72
CA ALA A 113 10.00 9.84 11.60
C ALA A 113 8.66 10.52 11.35
N ARG A 114 8.65 11.85 11.17
CA ARG A 114 7.45 12.61 10.79
C ARG A 114 6.91 12.19 9.42
N ASP A 115 7.78 11.91 8.46
CA ASP A 115 7.36 11.39 7.15
C ASP A 115 6.64 10.04 7.31
N ARG A 116 7.14 9.14 8.17
CA ARG A 116 6.47 7.86 8.44
C ARG A 116 5.09 8.04 9.07
N ALA A 117 4.97 8.92 10.07
CA ALA A 117 3.68 9.24 10.67
C ALA A 117 2.69 9.84 9.64
N THR A 118 3.17 10.78 8.81
CA THR A 118 2.38 11.39 7.73
C THR A 118 1.95 10.36 6.70
N ALA A 119 2.87 9.51 6.22
CA ALA A 119 2.59 8.46 5.25
C ALA A 119 1.60 7.40 5.78
N TRP A 120 1.60 7.16 7.09
CA TRP A 120 0.62 6.30 7.77
C TRP A 120 -0.77 6.94 7.90
N GLY A 121 -0.90 8.23 7.59
CA GLY A 121 -2.15 8.98 7.62
C GLY A 121 -2.39 9.73 8.93
N VAL A 122 -1.33 10.09 9.67
CA VAL A 122 -1.44 11.09 10.74
C VAL A 122 -1.32 12.49 10.13
N THR A 123 -2.29 13.35 10.39
CA THR A 123 -2.25 14.75 9.95
C THR A 123 -1.78 15.66 11.09
N GLY A 124 -1.21 16.82 10.75
CA GLY A 124 -0.75 17.79 11.76
C GLY A 124 0.33 17.26 12.70
N VAL A 125 1.21 16.37 12.23
CA VAL A 125 2.26 15.75 13.05
C VAL A 125 3.15 16.82 13.69
N SER A 126 3.16 16.85 15.03
CA SER A 126 3.97 17.79 15.81
C SER A 126 5.47 17.55 15.63
N ALA A 127 6.29 18.42 16.23
CA ALA A 127 7.68 18.09 16.49
C ALA A 127 7.76 16.74 17.24
N MET A 128 8.77 15.95 16.91
CA MET A 128 8.97 14.63 17.51
C MET A 128 10.24 14.62 18.36
N THR A 129 10.18 13.96 19.51
CA THR A 129 11.34 13.76 20.39
C THR A 129 11.64 12.26 20.46
N LYS A 130 12.90 11.88 20.23
CA LYS A 130 13.34 10.49 20.43
C LYS A 130 13.53 10.26 21.94
N ASP A 131 12.86 9.26 22.47
CA ASP A 131 12.97 8.87 23.87
C ASP A 131 14.20 7.99 24.15
N ASP A 132 14.37 7.58 25.41
CA ASP A 132 15.46 6.73 25.89
C ASP A 132 15.42 5.30 25.35
N LYS A 133 14.27 4.88 24.79
CA LYS A 133 14.06 3.58 24.14
C LYS A 133 14.32 3.62 22.64
N GLY A 134 14.67 4.80 22.10
CA GLY A 134 14.89 5.03 20.68
C GLY A 134 13.60 5.21 19.88
N VAL A 135 12.45 5.41 20.52
CA VAL A 135 11.16 5.63 19.86
C VAL A 135 10.94 7.14 19.67
N TRP A 136 10.61 7.55 18.44
CA TRP A 136 10.19 8.93 18.18
C TRP A 136 8.77 9.15 18.69
N ARG A 137 8.56 10.14 19.55
CA ARG A 137 7.25 10.48 20.12
C ARG A 137 6.78 11.85 19.67
N GLY A 138 5.50 11.94 19.34
CA GLY A 138 4.83 13.19 18.98
C GLY A 138 3.32 13.07 19.13
N THR A 139 2.62 14.00 18.51
CA THR A 139 1.16 14.08 18.50
C THR A 139 0.67 14.41 17.09
N GLY A 140 -0.60 14.17 16.84
CA GLY A 140 -1.25 14.54 15.57
C GLY A 140 -2.71 14.16 15.58
N MET A 141 -3.31 14.08 14.40
CA MET A 141 -4.72 13.82 14.22
C MET A 141 -4.95 12.60 13.32
N VAL A 142 -5.89 11.75 13.72
CA VAL A 142 -6.41 10.64 12.92
C VAL A 142 -7.93 10.74 12.96
N ASP A 143 -8.57 10.80 11.80
CA ASP A 143 -10.04 10.84 11.67
C ASP A 143 -10.70 11.92 12.55
N GLY A 144 -10.05 13.10 12.61
CA GLY A 144 -10.52 14.24 13.40
C GLY A 144 -10.28 14.15 14.91
N SER A 145 -9.60 13.10 15.40
CA SER A 145 -9.29 12.90 16.82
C SER A 145 -7.80 13.09 17.11
N ASN A 146 -7.49 13.74 18.25
CA ASN A 146 -6.12 13.88 18.73
C ASN A 146 -5.55 12.51 19.14
N VAL A 147 -4.35 12.21 18.66
CA VAL A 147 -3.62 10.98 18.99
C VAL A 147 -2.20 11.28 19.42
N SER A 148 -1.70 10.48 20.35
CA SER A 148 -0.26 10.30 20.55
C SER A 148 0.29 9.45 19.40
N VAL A 149 1.52 9.73 18.98
CA VAL A 149 2.20 9.06 17.87
C VAL A 149 3.53 8.52 18.35
N ALA A 150 3.81 7.25 18.03
CA ALA A 150 5.09 6.61 18.24
C ALA A 150 5.61 6.03 16.93
N VAL A 151 6.87 6.31 16.59
CA VAL A 151 7.56 5.72 15.43
C VAL A 151 8.82 5.02 15.89
N ASP A 152 8.86 3.69 15.70
CA ASP A 152 9.97 2.87 16.17
C ASP A 152 11.11 2.73 15.15
N TYR A 153 12.17 1.99 15.52
CA TYR A 153 13.37 1.84 14.68
C TYR A 153 13.15 1.04 13.40
N LYS A 154 12.07 0.24 13.33
CA LYS A 154 11.68 -0.48 12.11
C LYS A 154 10.75 0.34 11.22
N GLY A 155 10.22 1.44 11.75
CA GLY A 155 9.30 2.33 11.07
C GLY A 155 7.84 1.98 11.31
N ASN A 156 7.52 1.15 12.31
CA ASN A 156 6.12 0.99 12.73
C ASN A 156 5.61 2.33 13.25
N VAL A 157 4.37 2.65 12.89
CA VAL A 157 3.65 3.79 13.44
C VAL A 157 2.54 3.26 14.34
N VAL A 158 2.57 3.66 15.61
CA VAL A 158 1.54 3.35 16.59
C VAL A 158 0.87 4.65 16.99
N THR A 159 -0.46 4.66 16.99
CA THR A 159 -1.25 5.78 17.48
C THR A 159 -2.13 5.32 18.64
N ALA A 160 -2.35 6.22 19.59
CA ALA A 160 -3.30 6.02 20.67
C ALA A 160 -4.04 7.32 20.93
N ALA A 161 -5.36 7.22 21.10
CA ALA A 161 -6.19 8.36 21.48
C ALA A 161 -5.61 9.07 22.71
N GLN A 162 -5.63 10.41 22.68
CA GLN A 162 -5.25 11.23 23.82
C GLN A 162 -6.41 11.45 24.78
#